data_AF-A0A940C2Y9-F1
#
_entry.id   AF-A0A940C2Y9-F1
#
_cell.length_a   1.000
_cell.length_b   1.000
_cell.length_c   1.000
_cell.angle_alpha   90.00
_cell.angle_beta   90.00
_cell.angle_gamma   90.00
#
_symmetry.space_group_name_H-M   'P 1'
#
loop_
_entity.id
_entity.type
_entity.pdbx_description
1 polymer ?
#
loop_
_entity_poly.entity_id
_entity_poly.type
_entity_poly.pdbx_seq_one_letter_code
_entity_poly.pdbx_strand_id
1 'polypeptide(L)'
;MISFGLPKVLSLNGLNVPLDFPYLATIFQGPPEHDHDAFSFSHPKMDRGKRAKIFAPFDALDGYGAAIRSKDVEYTARIDLSEEDGEELSRRLDILHKLTCSGRMARANSVVVTVTYFVPCADENSFAYGVKGLYNTATGVCWKVDSEETNTITVGSETIPIDSIAGLEADKVFEAGWATERAEGKSV
;
A
#
# COMPACT_ATOMS: atom_id res chain seq x y z
N MET A 1 51.03 62.70 4.27
CA MET A 1 51.37 61.46 4.99
C MET A 1 50.07 60.73 5.31
N ILE A 2 49.74 59.66 4.60
CA ILE A 2 48.51 58.89 4.85
C ILE A 2 48.85 57.85 5.91
N SER A 3 48.37 58.08 7.13
CA SER A 3 48.45 57.12 8.23
C SER A 3 47.47 55.98 7.96
N PHE A 4 47.94 54.87 7.41
CA PHE A 4 47.17 53.63 7.39
C PHE A 4 47.07 53.12 8.83
N GLY A 5 45.90 53.29 9.46
CA GLY A 5 45.61 52.69 10.75
C GLY A 5 45.72 51.17 10.65
N LEU A 6 46.48 50.54 11.56
CA LEU A 6 46.59 49.10 11.64
C LEU A 6 45.18 48.46 11.72
N PRO A 7 44.92 47.38 10.97
CA PRO A 7 43.60 46.76 10.96
C PRO A 7 43.28 46.26 12.37
N LYS A 8 42.14 46.67 12.93
CA LYS A 8 41.71 46.32 14.30
C LYS A 8 41.21 44.88 14.46
N VAL A 9 41.22 44.11 13.36
CA VAL A 9 40.58 42.80 13.24
C VAL A 9 41.48 41.88 12.42
N LEU A 10 41.69 40.67 12.93
CA LEU A 10 42.36 39.56 12.28
C LEU A 10 41.33 38.61 11.66
N SER A 11 41.57 38.12 10.46
CA SER A 11 40.70 37.14 9.81
C SER A 11 41.35 35.75 9.84
N LEU A 12 40.69 34.78 10.47
CA LEU A 12 41.17 33.40 10.59
C LEU A 12 40.07 32.44 10.11
N ASN A 13 40.34 31.65 9.05
CA ASN A 13 39.41 30.66 8.49
C ASN A 13 37.97 31.19 8.27
N GLY A 14 37.82 32.45 7.85
CA GLY A 14 36.53 33.10 7.62
C GLY A 14 35.89 33.76 8.84
N LEU A 15 36.50 33.66 10.03
CA LEU A 15 36.07 34.35 11.24
C LEU A 15 36.88 35.65 11.43
N ASN A 16 36.20 36.78 11.61
CA ASN A 16 36.83 38.07 11.90
C ASN A 16 36.89 38.28 13.42
N VAL A 17 38.09 38.31 13.97
CA VAL A 17 38.35 38.38 15.41
C VAL A 17 39.07 39.69 15.75
N PRO A 18 38.56 40.51 16.69
CA PRO A 18 39.24 41.74 17.10
C PRO A 18 40.59 41.45 17.75
N LEU A 19 41.58 42.32 17.52
CA LEU A 19 42.94 42.15 18.05
C LEU A 19 42.99 42.11 19.58
N ASP A 20 42.09 42.84 20.24
CA ASP A 20 41.99 42.91 21.70
C ASP A 20 41.20 41.74 22.30
N PHE A 21 40.91 40.69 21.51
CA PHE A 21 40.16 39.54 22.00
C PHE A 21 40.97 38.77 23.05
N PRO A 22 40.45 38.56 24.28
CA PRO A 22 41.21 38.00 25.39
C PRO A 22 41.73 36.57 25.15
N TYR A 23 41.16 35.83 24.20
CA TYR A 23 41.56 34.46 23.85
C TYR A 23 42.17 34.34 22.45
N LEU A 24 42.67 35.44 21.88
CA LEU A 24 43.30 35.47 20.55
C LEU A 24 44.44 34.45 20.45
N ALA A 25 45.26 34.34 21.50
CA ALA A 25 46.37 33.39 21.56
C ALA A 25 45.89 31.93 21.50
N THR A 26 44.77 31.60 22.15
CA THR A 26 44.17 30.26 22.13
C THR A 26 43.60 29.91 20.76
N ILE A 27 42.99 30.88 20.08
CA ILE A 27 42.50 30.69 18.71
C ILE A 27 43.64 30.33 17.75
N PHE A 28 44.80 30.98 17.88
CA PHE A 28 45.98 30.68 17.05
C PHE A 28 46.61 29.32 17.33
N GLN A 29 46.47 28.81 18.55
CA GLN A 29 46.95 27.46 18.91
C GLN A 29 46.16 26.36 18.21
N GLY A 30 44.93 26.65 17.76
CA GLY A 30 44.07 25.68 17.10
C GLY A 30 43.43 24.69 18.08
N PRO A 31 42.59 23.76 17.57
CA PRO A 31 42.01 22.72 18.40
C PRO A 31 43.12 21.82 18.96
N PRO A 32 42.98 21.34 20.22
CA PRO A 32 43.94 20.40 20.76
C PRO A 32 43.92 19.10 19.94
N GLU A 33 45.09 18.69 19.47
CA GLU A 33 45.27 17.40 18.80
C GLU A 33 45.61 16.33 19.83
N HIS A 34 44.74 15.32 19.94
CA HIS A 34 44.94 14.17 20.81
C HIS A 34 45.26 12.95 19.95
N ASP A 35 46.51 12.47 20.05
CA ASP A 35 46.99 11.27 19.39
C ASP A 35 47.64 10.33 20.42
N HIS A 36 47.04 9.15 20.60
CA HIS A 36 47.51 8.11 21.53
C HIS A 36 47.86 8.59 22.95
N ASP A 37 47.20 9.64 23.45
CA ASP A 37 47.37 10.17 24.79
C ASP A 37 46.29 9.66 25.76
N ALA A 38 46.44 9.94 27.06
CA ALA A 38 45.48 9.53 28.09
C ALA A 38 44.05 9.98 27.78
N PHE A 39 43.89 11.17 27.16
CA PHE A 39 42.59 11.69 26.76
C PHE A 39 41.94 10.85 25.67
N SER A 40 42.69 10.46 24.63
CA SER A 40 42.21 9.62 23.53
C SER A 40 41.80 8.21 23.98
N PHE A 41 42.46 7.66 25.00
CA PHE A 41 42.10 6.37 25.58
C PHE A 41 40.82 6.43 26.43
N SER A 42 40.61 7.52 27.18
CA SER A 42 39.37 7.74 27.93
C SER A 42 38.18 8.13 27.05
N HIS A 43 38.45 8.75 25.89
CA HIS A 43 37.44 9.24 24.95
C HIS A 43 37.69 8.70 23.53
N PRO A 44 37.55 7.38 23.32
CA PRO A 44 37.76 6.79 22.00
C PRO A 44 36.80 7.39 20.98
N LYS A 45 37.30 7.66 19.77
CA LYS A 45 36.49 8.20 18.67
C LYS A 45 35.38 7.19 18.32
N MET A 46 34.15 7.69 18.23
CA MET A 46 33.01 6.88 17.79
C MET A 46 33.20 6.44 16.33
N ASP A 47 32.92 5.18 16.03
CA ASP A 47 32.93 4.65 14.67
C ASP A 47 31.97 5.43 13.75
N ARG A 48 32.34 5.57 12.47
CA ARG A 48 31.57 6.34 11.48
C ARG A 48 30.15 5.80 11.29
N GLY A 49 29.96 4.48 11.32
CA GLY A 49 28.65 3.85 11.18
C GLY A 49 27.77 4.11 12.40
N LYS A 50 28.32 4.01 13.61
CA LYS A 50 27.62 4.38 14.86
C LYS A 50 27.24 5.85 14.87
N ARG A 51 28.13 6.73 14.37
CA ARG A 51 27.85 8.16 14.24
C ARG A 51 26.75 8.44 13.23
N ALA A 52 26.74 7.75 12.08
CA ALA A 52 25.69 7.87 11.07
C ALA A 52 24.31 7.46 11.62
N LYS A 53 24.25 6.45 12.49
CA LYS A 53 23.00 5.99 13.12
C LYS A 53 22.31 7.07 13.98
N ILE A 54 23.05 8.04 14.52
CA ILE A 54 22.49 9.19 15.26
C ILE A 54 21.68 10.12 14.33
N PHE A 55 22.04 10.15 13.05
CA PHE A 55 21.37 10.94 12.00
C PHE A 55 20.41 10.10 11.16
N ALA A 56 20.28 8.80 11.43
CA ALA A 56 19.21 8.02 10.84
C ALA A 56 17.88 8.62 11.32
N PRO A 57 16.83 8.61 10.48
CA PRO A 57 15.50 8.96 10.96
C PRO A 57 15.21 8.13 12.22
N PHE A 58 14.45 8.70 13.15
CA PHE A 58 13.97 7.97 14.32
C PHE A 58 13.08 6.83 13.84
N ASP A 59 13.70 5.69 13.51
CA ASP A 59 13.03 4.39 13.53
C ASP A 59 12.90 4.02 15.00
N ALA A 60 12.10 4.81 15.71
CA ALA A 60 11.99 4.77 17.17
C ALA A 60 11.35 3.46 17.64
N LEU A 61 10.72 2.72 16.74
CA LEU A 61 10.01 1.49 16.97
C LEU A 61 10.16 0.62 15.72
N ASP A 62 10.70 -0.60 15.87
CA ASP A 62 10.53 -1.66 14.89
C ASP A 62 9.02 -1.75 14.58
N GLY A 63 8.62 -1.40 13.36
CA GLY A 63 7.21 -1.37 12.95
C GLY A 63 6.59 0.01 12.70
N TYR A 64 7.30 1.14 12.87
CA TYR A 64 6.76 2.45 12.44
C TYR A 64 6.43 2.47 10.95
N GLY A 65 7.32 1.93 10.11
CA GLY A 65 7.05 1.77 8.68
C GLY A 65 5.83 0.88 8.39
N ALA A 66 5.56 -0.12 9.21
CA ALA A 66 4.36 -0.96 9.09
C ALA A 66 3.08 -0.19 9.52
N ALA A 67 3.17 0.62 10.57
CA ALA A 67 2.08 1.46 11.06
C ALA A 67 1.72 2.61 10.11
N ILE A 68 2.67 3.10 9.31
CA ILE A 68 2.37 4.06 8.23
C ILE A 68 1.62 3.34 7.10
N ARG A 69 2.12 2.18 6.63
CA ARG A 69 1.46 1.42 5.57
C ARG A 69 0.04 0.97 5.93
N SER A 70 -0.22 0.61 7.20
CA SER A 70 -1.58 0.25 7.63
C SER A 70 -2.54 1.45 7.63
N LYS A 71 -2.02 2.67 7.81
CA LYS A 71 -2.82 3.90 7.75
C LYS A 71 -3.06 4.41 6.34
N ASP A 72 -2.25 3.99 5.37
CA ASP A 72 -2.46 4.31 3.96
C ASP A 72 -3.58 3.46 3.32
N VAL A 73 -4.13 2.47 4.04
CA VAL A 73 -5.26 1.67 3.57
C VAL A 73 -6.54 2.49 3.67
N GLU A 74 -7.03 2.97 2.52
CA GLU A 74 -8.29 3.70 2.43
C GLU A 74 -9.47 2.73 2.40
N TYR A 75 -10.12 2.55 3.55
CA TYR A 75 -11.35 1.77 3.64
C TYR A 75 -12.54 2.57 3.09
N THR A 76 -13.33 1.93 2.24
CA THR A 76 -14.55 2.50 1.64
C THR A 76 -15.80 1.91 2.29
N ALA A 77 -16.89 2.68 2.30
CA ALA A 77 -18.18 2.16 2.73
C ALA A 77 -18.65 1.08 1.75
N ARG A 78 -19.44 0.12 2.24
CA ARG A 78 -20.11 -0.85 1.38
C ARG A 78 -21.12 -0.12 0.50
N ILE A 79 -21.05 -0.37 -0.80
CA ILE A 79 -22.01 0.08 -1.79
C ILE A 79 -23.24 -0.82 -1.67
N ASP A 80 -24.40 -0.20 -1.45
CA ASP A 80 -25.69 -0.86 -1.57
C ASP A 80 -25.98 -1.03 -3.07
N LEU A 81 -26.14 -2.28 -3.51
CA LEU A 81 -26.54 -2.58 -4.87
C LEU A 81 -27.97 -2.07 -5.09
N SER A 82 -28.20 -1.42 -6.23
CA SER A 82 -29.56 -1.09 -6.64
C SER A 82 -30.35 -2.37 -6.94
N GLU A 83 -31.68 -2.28 -6.98
CA GLU A 83 -32.54 -3.44 -7.31
C GLU A 83 -32.17 -4.02 -8.70
N GLU A 84 -31.92 -3.15 -9.68
CA GLU A 84 -31.48 -3.52 -11.03
C GLU A 84 -30.11 -4.23 -11.03
N ASP A 85 -29.13 -3.68 -10.32
CA ASP A 85 -27.78 -4.28 -10.24
C ASP A 85 -27.82 -5.64 -9.51
N GLY A 86 -28.65 -5.77 -8.48
CA GLY A 86 -28.86 -7.00 -7.75
C GLY A 86 -29.51 -8.09 -8.60
N GLU A 87 -30.52 -7.74 -9.39
CA GLU A 87 -31.18 -8.66 -10.33
C GLU A 87 -30.21 -9.13 -11.42
N GLU A 88 -29.42 -8.23 -11.99
CA GLU A 88 -28.42 -8.57 -13.00
C GLU A 88 -27.32 -9.46 -12.40
N LEU A 89 -26.85 -9.18 -11.18
CA LEU A 89 -25.91 -10.04 -10.48
C LEU A 89 -26.48 -11.45 -10.24
N SER A 90 -27.73 -11.53 -9.79
CA SER A 90 -28.44 -12.80 -9.58
C SER A 90 -28.55 -13.61 -10.88
N ARG A 91 -28.94 -12.95 -11.98
CA ARG A 91 -28.97 -13.56 -13.32
C ARG A 91 -27.61 -14.11 -13.75
N ARG A 92 -26.53 -13.36 -13.53
CA ARG A 92 -25.17 -13.79 -13.87
C ARG A 92 -24.74 -14.99 -13.05
N LEU A 93 -25.06 -15.01 -11.75
CA LEU A 93 -24.79 -16.15 -10.87
C LEU A 93 -25.57 -17.40 -11.31
N ASP A 94 -26.82 -17.26 -11.73
CA ASP A 94 -27.62 -18.36 -12.27
C ASP A 94 -27.02 -18.95 -13.55
N ILE A 95 -26.50 -18.12 -14.44
CA ILE A 95 -25.82 -18.57 -15.66
C ILE A 95 -24.58 -19.37 -15.28
N LEU A 96 -23.75 -18.86 -14.36
CA LEU A 96 -22.57 -19.58 -13.90
C LEU A 96 -22.95 -20.88 -13.21
N HIS A 97 -23.98 -20.89 -12.37
CA HIS A 97 -24.49 -22.08 -11.70
C HIS A 97 -24.87 -23.17 -12.72
N LYS A 98 -25.58 -22.82 -13.80
CA LYS A 98 -25.91 -23.76 -14.88
C LYS A 98 -24.67 -24.34 -15.57
N LEU A 99 -23.62 -23.53 -15.74
CA LEU A 99 -22.36 -23.95 -16.36
C LEU A 99 -21.45 -24.76 -15.41
N THR A 100 -21.61 -24.60 -14.10
CA THR A 100 -20.81 -25.29 -13.06
C THR A 100 -21.58 -26.38 -12.30
N CYS A 101 -22.84 -26.66 -12.68
CA CYS A 101 -23.76 -27.54 -11.95
C CYS A 101 -23.22 -28.95 -11.67
N SER A 102 -22.23 -29.40 -12.45
CA SER A 102 -21.42 -30.56 -12.11
C SER A 102 -19.95 -30.24 -12.23
N GLY A 103 -19.12 -30.85 -11.37
CA GLY A 103 -17.66 -30.68 -11.43
C GLY A 103 -17.03 -31.09 -12.76
N ARG A 104 -17.72 -31.93 -13.55
CA ARG A 104 -17.32 -32.25 -14.93
C ARG A 104 -17.59 -31.07 -15.88
N MET A 105 -18.74 -30.40 -15.77
CA MET A 105 -19.04 -29.22 -16.59
C MET A 105 -18.15 -28.03 -16.23
N ALA A 106 -17.86 -27.80 -14.95
CA ALA A 106 -16.93 -26.75 -14.53
C ALA A 106 -15.54 -26.92 -15.17
N ARG A 107 -15.03 -28.16 -15.26
CA ARG A 107 -13.78 -28.49 -15.94
C ARG A 107 -13.86 -28.36 -17.47
N ALA A 108 -15.01 -28.67 -18.06
CA ALA A 108 -15.19 -28.62 -19.51
C ALA A 108 -15.36 -27.19 -20.04
N ASN A 109 -16.09 -26.35 -19.30
CA ASN A 109 -16.34 -24.96 -19.67
C ASN A 109 -15.21 -24.02 -19.20
N SER A 110 -14.55 -24.35 -18.07
CA SER A 110 -13.43 -23.60 -17.48
C SER A 110 -13.61 -22.08 -17.59
N VAL A 111 -14.75 -21.59 -17.12
CA VAL A 111 -15.14 -20.19 -17.29
C VAL A 111 -14.26 -19.32 -16.39
N VAL A 112 -13.55 -18.38 -17.00
CA VAL A 112 -12.79 -17.36 -16.27
C VAL A 112 -13.72 -16.21 -15.91
N VAL A 113 -13.79 -15.91 -14.63
CA VAL A 113 -14.61 -14.83 -14.06
C VAL A 113 -13.73 -13.90 -13.25
N THR A 114 -14.12 -12.63 -13.21
CA THR A 114 -13.57 -11.60 -12.35
C THR A 114 -14.66 -11.18 -11.38
N VAL A 115 -14.45 -11.47 -10.10
CA VAL A 115 -15.40 -11.18 -9.02
C VAL A 115 -14.85 -10.04 -8.18
N THR A 116 -15.63 -8.99 -8.02
CA THR A 116 -15.33 -7.90 -7.08
C THR A 116 -16.21 -8.08 -5.85
N TYR A 117 -15.58 -8.23 -4.67
CA TYR A 117 -16.28 -8.53 -3.42
C TYR A 117 -15.78 -7.65 -2.27
N PHE A 118 -16.68 -7.38 -1.33
CA PHE A 118 -16.44 -6.55 -0.16
C PHE A 118 -15.93 -7.38 1.01
N VAL A 119 -14.78 -6.97 1.56
CA VAL A 119 -14.18 -7.54 2.76
C VAL A 119 -14.24 -6.48 3.87
N PRO A 120 -15.03 -6.70 4.94
CA PRO A 120 -15.10 -5.75 6.05
C PRO A 120 -13.74 -5.64 6.76
N CYS A 121 -13.43 -4.47 7.30
CA CYS A 121 -12.25 -4.26 8.12
C CYS A 121 -12.32 -5.16 9.36
N ALA A 122 -11.34 -6.06 9.53
CA ALA A 122 -11.23 -6.97 10.68
C ALA A 122 -10.53 -6.35 11.89
N ASP A 123 -9.91 -5.18 11.73
CA ASP A 123 -9.15 -4.51 12.79
C ASP A 123 -10.07 -3.79 13.76
N GLU A 124 -10.34 -4.39 14.92
CA GLU A 124 -11.22 -3.84 15.98
C GLU A 124 -10.81 -2.42 16.45
N ASN A 125 -9.52 -2.10 16.39
CA ASN A 125 -8.99 -0.80 16.80
C ASN A 125 -9.11 0.29 15.72
N SER A 126 -9.59 -0.06 14.52
CA SER A 126 -9.77 0.89 13.43
C SER A 126 -11.14 1.55 13.49
N PHE A 127 -11.22 2.85 13.19
CA PHE A 127 -12.51 3.53 12.99
C PHE A 127 -13.34 2.92 11.84
N ALA A 128 -12.68 2.18 10.95
CA ALA A 128 -13.32 1.46 9.85
C ALA A 128 -13.97 0.13 10.29
N TYR A 129 -13.72 -0.36 11.52
CA TYR A 129 -14.21 -1.66 11.97
C TYR A 129 -15.73 -1.80 11.84
N GLY A 130 -16.18 -2.80 11.09
CA GLY A 130 -17.60 -3.10 10.87
C GLY A 130 -18.41 -2.07 10.06
N VAL A 131 -17.83 -0.90 9.74
CA VAL A 131 -18.52 0.18 8.99
C VAL A 131 -17.96 0.30 7.57
N LYS A 132 -16.66 0.10 7.41
CA LYS A 132 -15.96 0.21 6.13
C LYS A 132 -15.12 -1.03 5.86
N GLY A 133 -14.76 -1.23 4.61
CA GLY A 133 -14.02 -2.39 4.16
C GLY A 133 -13.22 -2.10 2.90
N LEU A 134 -12.72 -3.16 2.29
CA LEU A 134 -11.97 -3.10 1.04
C LEU A 134 -12.69 -3.92 -0.02
N TYR A 135 -12.60 -3.43 -1.25
CA TYR A 135 -13.02 -4.20 -2.42
C TYR A 135 -11.82 -4.96 -2.96
N ASN A 136 -11.92 -6.28 -2.91
CA ASN A 136 -10.95 -7.16 -3.51
C ASN A 136 -11.50 -7.69 -4.82
N THR A 137 -10.59 -7.91 -5.77
CA THR A 137 -10.90 -8.47 -7.07
C THR A 137 -10.21 -9.81 -7.21
N ALA A 138 -11.00 -10.88 -7.33
CA ALA A 138 -10.51 -12.22 -7.59
C ALA A 138 -10.79 -12.59 -9.04
N THR A 139 -9.72 -12.89 -9.79
CA THR A 139 -9.83 -13.36 -11.18
C THR A 139 -9.38 -14.81 -11.25
N GLY A 140 -10.21 -15.68 -11.82
CA GLY A 140 -9.87 -17.09 -11.96
C GLY A 140 -10.96 -17.94 -12.57
N VAL A 141 -10.71 -19.24 -12.61
CA VAL A 141 -11.70 -20.21 -13.10
C VAL A 141 -12.78 -20.42 -12.04
N CYS A 142 -14.05 -20.26 -12.42
CA CYS A 142 -15.18 -20.57 -11.56
C CYS A 142 -15.35 -22.09 -11.46
N TRP A 143 -15.16 -22.64 -10.26
CA TRP A 143 -15.25 -24.09 -10.01
C TRP A 143 -16.64 -24.52 -9.57
N LYS A 144 -17.25 -23.74 -8.69
CA LYS A 144 -18.55 -24.04 -8.09
C LYS A 144 -19.23 -22.73 -7.77
N VAL A 145 -20.48 -22.60 -8.21
CA VAL A 145 -21.44 -21.65 -7.65
C VAL A 145 -22.45 -22.46 -6.88
N ASP A 146 -22.82 -22.01 -5.68
CA ASP A 146 -23.81 -22.67 -4.85
C ASP A 146 -24.65 -21.57 -4.18
N SER A 147 -25.81 -21.28 -4.76
CA SER A 147 -26.75 -20.27 -4.24
C SER A 147 -27.73 -20.84 -3.22
N GLU A 148 -27.88 -22.17 -3.13
CA GLU A 148 -28.94 -22.81 -2.34
C GLU A 148 -28.48 -23.29 -0.97
N GLU A 149 -27.33 -23.98 -0.87
CA GLU A 149 -26.87 -24.56 0.40
C GLU A 149 -25.87 -23.66 1.13
N THR A 150 -24.86 -23.19 0.40
CA THR A 150 -23.71 -22.51 1.02
C THR A 150 -23.64 -21.02 0.72
N ASN A 151 -24.43 -20.52 -0.24
CA ASN A 151 -24.42 -19.14 -0.71
C ASN A 151 -22.99 -18.64 -1.03
N THR A 152 -22.19 -19.48 -1.69
CA THR A 152 -20.78 -19.20 -2.01
C THR A 152 -20.43 -19.46 -3.46
N ILE A 153 -19.45 -18.72 -3.97
CA ILE A 153 -18.79 -18.95 -5.25
C ILE A 153 -17.32 -19.29 -5.00
N THR A 154 -16.83 -20.35 -5.66
CA THR A 154 -15.42 -20.74 -5.64
C THR A 154 -14.76 -20.33 -6.94
N VAL A 155 -13.81 -19.39 -6.88
CA VAL A 155 -13.05 -18.88 -8.02
C VAL A 155 -11.57 -19.15 -7.80
N GLY A 156 -10.97 -19.98 -8.66
CA GLY A 156 -9.58 -20.39 -8.51
C GLY A 156 -9.37 -21.18 -7.21
N SER A 157 -8.71 -20.54 -6.24
CA SER A 157 -8.49 -21.09 -4.89
C SER A 157 -9.33 -20.40 -3.80
N GLU A 158 -10.07 -19.35 -4.14
CA GLU A 158 -10.77 -18.51 -3.18
C GLU A 158 -12.26 -18.86 -3.15
N THR A 159 -12.81 -18.95 -1.93
CA THR A 159 -14.24 -19.12 -1.69
C THR A 159 -14.80 -17.79 -1.19
N ILE A 160 -15.73 -17.22 -1.95
CA ILE A 160 -16.30 -15.89 -1.73
C ILE A 160 -17.80 -16.05 -1.43
N PRO A 161 -18.33 -15.44 -0.36
CA PRO A 161 -19.77 -15.45 -0.10
C PRO A 161 -20.49 -14.54 -1.10
N ILE A 162 -21.63 -15.00 -1.62
CA ILE A 162 -22.41 -14.29 -2.63
C ILE A 162 -22.90 -12.95 -2.13
N ASP A 163 -23.29 -12.86 -0.85
CA ASP A 163 -23.76 -11.61 -0.24
C ASP A 163 -22.72 -10.49 -0.30
N SER A 164 -21.43 -10.83 -0.28
CA SER A 164 -20.34 -9.84 -0.34
C SER A 164 -20.00 -9.40 -1.75
N ILE A 165 -20.55 -10.02 -2.80
CA ILE A 165 -20.21 -9.69 -4.18
C ILE A 165 -20.87 -8.37 -4.57
N ALA A 166 -20.07 -7.45 -5.10
CA ALA A 166 -20.54 -6.18 -5.65
C ALA A 166 -20.56 -6.17 -7.18
N GLY A 167 -19.80 -7.06 -7.82
CA GLY A 167 -19.78 -7.14 -9.28
C GLY A 167 -19.19 -8.46 -9.76
N LEU A 168 -19.70 -8.92 -10.88
CA LEU A 168 -19.30 -10.16 -11.53
C LEU A 168 -19.17 -9.91 -13.03
N GLU A 169 -17.96 -10.11 -13.55
CA GLU A 169 -17.64 -9.96 -14.96
C GLU A 169 -17.07 -11.27 -15.52
N ALA A 170 -17.45 -11.60 -16.75
CA ALA A 170 -16.94 -12.77 -17.45
C ALA A 170 -16.84 -12.46 -18.94
N ASP A 171 -15.70 -12.79 -19.51
CA ASP A 171 -15.23 -12.27 -20.80
C ASP A 171 -16.14 -12.66 -22.00
N LYS A 172 -16.89 -13.78 -21.89
CA LYS A 172 -17.68 -14.33 -23.02
C LYS A 172 -19.01 -14.98 -22.63
N VAL A 173 -19.36 -14.99 -21.34
CA VAL A 173 -20.51 -15.76 -20.84
C VAL A 173 -21.78 -14.93 -20.72
N PHE A 174 -21.66 -13.64 -20.45
CA PHE A 174 -22.81 -12.76 -20.21
C PHE A 174 -23.31 -12.03 -21.47
N GLU A 175 -22.50 -11.99 -22.54
CA GLU A 175 -22.83 -11.39 -23.84
C GLU A 175 -23.88 -12.19 -24.66
N ALA A 176 -24.24 -13.41 -24.23
CA ALA A 176 -25.09 -14.34 -25.00
C ALA A 176 -26.59 -13.98 -25.06
N GLY A 177 -26.97 -12.72 -24.78
CA GLY A 177 -28.36 -12.27 -24.72
C GLY A 177 -28.95 -11.66 -25.99
N TRP A 178 -28.16 -11.35 -27.05
CA TRP A 178 -28.66 -10.56 -28.19
C TRP A 178 -28.28 -11.06 -29.60
N ALA A 179 -27.77 -12.29 -29.77
CA ALA A 179 -27.19 -12.73 -31.05
C ALA A 179 -27.84 -13.94 -31.75
N THR A 180 -29.02 -14.44 -31.33
CA THR A 180 -29.67 -15.58 -32.01
C THR A 180 -31.16 -15.41 -32.28
N GLU A 181 -31.58 -14.22 -32.73
CA GLU A 181 -32.93 -14.06 -33.31
C GLU A 181 -32.92 -13.04 -34.46
N ARG A 182 -32.22 -13.38 -35.56
CA ARG A 182 -32.45 -12.79 -36.89
C ARG A 182 -31.85 -13.66 -37.99
N ALA A 183 -32.38 -14.86 -38.14
CA ALA A 183 -32.24 -15.64 -39.36
C ALA A 183 -33.55 -16.35 -39.71
N GLU A 184 -34.67 -15.63 -39.62
CA GLU A 184 -35.87 -15.98 -40.39
C GLU A 184 -35.94 -15.12 -41.65
N GLY A 185 -36.11 -15.81 -42.78
CA GLY A 185 -36.99 -15.36 -43.85
C GLY A 185 -36.53 -14.17 -44.67
N LYS A 186 -35.85 -14.46 -45.78
CA LYS A 186 -36.13 -13.71 -47.01
C LYS A 186 -36.30 -14.68 -48.18
N SER A 187 -37.54 -15.11 -48.34
CA SER A 187 -38.13 -15.34 -49.65
C SER A 187 -38.11 -14.02 -50.43
N VAL A 188 -37.53 -14.01 -51.62
CA VAL A 188 -38.13 -13.60 -52.91
C VAL A 188 -37.31 -14.27 -54.00
#